data_AF-A0A944GFU2-F1
#
_entry.id   AF-A0A944GFU2-F1
#
_cell.length_a   1.000
_cell.length_b   1.000
_cell.length_c   1.000
_cell.angle_alpha   90.00
_cell.angle_beta   90.00
_cell.angle_gamma   90.00
#
_symmetry.space_group_name_H-M   'P 1'
#
loop_
_entity.id
_entity.type
_entity.pdbx_description
1 polymer ?
#
loop_
_entity_poly.entity_id
_entity_poly.type
_entity_poly.pdbx_seq_one_letter_code
_entity_poly.pdbx_strand_id
1 'polypeptide(L)'
;MSEQDELLKEEKTASGLEQDLLSPEPQKRESFLTRWLLNEKFIMIIICINAVIIFWQESAGATPVLDVFDALCTLIFVGEMIAKQRKFGFVNYWKNGPNCFDGLIILLSLPSLAMYILPGLFPNLSFLLVLRMFRIFRFFRLVRLFPGIDVIFRNFFLALRQSYGIMLSYFVIVLAFALISCCMFSSASPEFFGTPWTSIYTIFRLFTIEGWYEIPDAVAEGLSIPIAASLVRIYFSLLLIAGGIIGMSLINSIFVDAMVSDNNDDVKSQLSEMEAKIDELTKLLTEKKLV
;
A
#
# COMPACT_ATOMS: atom_id res chain seq x y z
N MET A 1 -14.43 -16.68 69.69
CA MET A 1 -14.25 -17.03 68.27
C MET A 1 -12.81 -17.49 68.19
N SER A 2 -12.57 -18.79 67.99
CA SER A 2 -11.21 -19.33 68.12
C SER A 2 -10.38 -18.93 66.90
N GLU A 3 -9.06 -18.82 67.05
CA GLU A 3 -8.11 -18.56 65.96
C GLU A 3 -8.34 -19.48 64.73
N GLN A 4 -8.83 -20.69 64.96
CA GLN A 4 -9.18 -21.64 63.90
C GLN A 4 -10.38 -21.20 63.04
N ASP A 5 -11.34 -20.48 63.62
CA ASP A 5 -12.50 -19.97 62.88
C ASP A 5 -12.14 -18.81 61.95
N GLU A 6 -11.13 -18.00 62.32
CA GLU A 6 -10.62 -16.91 61.47
C GLU A 6 -9.80 -17.47 60.30
N LEU A 7 -8.91 -18.44 60.56
CA LEU A 7 -8.12 -19.09 59.51
C LEU A 7 -9.01 -19.81 58.48
N LEU A 8 -10.06 -20.51 58.93
CA LEU A 8 -11.05 -21.14 58.04
C LEU A 8 -11.84 -20.12 57.19
N LYS A 9 -11.98 -18.88 57.67
CA LYS A 9 -12.68 -17.82 56.96
C LYS A 9 -11.78 -17.18 55.90
N GLU A 10 -10.50 -16.98 56.21
CA GLU A 10 -9.50 -16.52 55.24
C GLU A 10 -9.27 -17.56 54.14
N GLU A 11 -9.15 -18.84 54.47
CA GLU A 11 -8.95 -19.91 53.48
C GLU A 11 -10.15 -20.04 52.53
N LYS A 12 -11.39 -19.93 53.04
CA LYS A 12 -12.59 -19.90 52.19
C LYS A 12 -12.68 -18.65 51.32
N THR A 13 -12.20 -17.51 51.81
CA THR A 13 -12.19 -16.26 51.05
C THR A 13 -11.13 -16.29 49.94
N ALA A 14 -9.95 -16.83 50.24
CA ALA A 14 -8.87 -17.04 49.26
C ALA A 14 -9.28 -18.05 48.19
N SER A 15 -9.89 -19.18 48.59
CA SER A 15 -10.43 -20.19 47.67
C SER A 15 -11.53 -19.62 46.77
N GLY A 16 -12.43 -18.77 47.30
CA GLY A 16 -13.46 -18.10 46.51
C GLY A 16 -12.89 -17.10 45.50
N LEU A 17 -11.84 -16.36 45.89
CA LEU A 17 -11.13 -15.43 44.99
C LEU A 17 -10.34 -16.15 43.90
N GLU A 18 -9.68 -17.28 44.23
CA GLU A 18 -9.03 -18.13 43.23
C GLU A 18 -10.04 -18.74 42.25
N GLN A 19 -11.21 -19.15 42.74
CA GLN A 19 -12.27 -19.74 41.91
C GLN A 19 -12.91 -18.71 40.97
N ASP A 20 -13.04 -17.45 41.39
CA ASP A 20 -13.47 -16.34 40.52
C ASP A 20 -12.39 -15.96 39.49
N LEU A 21 -11.10 -16.00 39.85
CA LEU A 21 -9.97 -15.77 38.93
C LEU A 21 -9.78 -16.89 37.89
N LEU A 22 -10.11 -18.13 38.24
CA LEU A 22 -10.09 -19.30 37.36
C LEU A 22 -11.38 -19.47 36.54
N SER A 23 -12.39 -18.65 36.78
CA SER A 23 -13.59 -18.64 35.96
C SER A 23 -13.24 -18.09 34.57
N PRO A 24 -13.48 -18.84 33.47
CA PRO A 24 -13.23 -18.32 32.13
C PRO A 24 -14.11 -17.09 31.91
N GLU A 25 -13.51 -15.96 31.49
CA GLU A 25 -14.27 -14.76 31.12
C GLU A 25 -15.47 -15.16 30.25
N PRO A 26 -16.67 -14.58 30.47
CA PRO A 26 -17.86 -14.95 29.72
C PRO A 26 -17.59 -14.70 28.24
N GLN A 27 -17.34 -15.78 27.50
CA GLN A 27 -17.13 -15.77 26.07
C GLN A 27 -18.40 -15.19 25.44
N LYS A 28 -18.35 -13.90 25.12
CA LYS A 28 -19.48 -13.09 24.67
C LYS A 28 -20.16 -13.83 23.54
N ARG A 29 -21.38 -14.34 23.79
CA ARG A 29 -22.13 -15.20 22.86
C ARG A 29 -22.29 -14.46 21.53
N GLU A 30 -21.41 -14.75 20.57
CA GLU A 30 -21.36 -14.03 19.30
C GLU A 30 -22.73 -14.16 18.63
N SER A 31 -23.36 -13.03 18.27
CA SER A 31 -24.66 -13.04 17.62
C SER A 31 -24.57 -13.79 16.28
N PHE A 32 -25.64 -14.47 15.86
CA PHE A 32 -25.68 -15.19 14.59
C PHE A 32 -25.26 -14.30 13.39
N LEU A 33 -25.66 -13.03 13.42
CA LEU A 33 -25.27 -12.02 12.43
C LEU A 33 -23.76 -11.75 12.42
N THR A 34 -23.11 -11.73 13.58
CA THR A 34 -21.66 -11.57 13.70
C THR A 34 -20.95 -12.75 13.03
N ARG A 35 -21.37 -13.98 13.28
CA ARG A 35 -20.78 -15.17 12.64
C ARG A 35 -20.94 -15.18 11.13
N TRP A 36 -22.07 -14.71 10.63
CA TRP A 36 -22.34 -14.63 9.20
C TRP A 36 -21.52 -13.54 8.51
N LEU A 37 -21.45 -12.34 9.09
CA LEU A 37 -20.65 -11.22 8.57
C LEU A 37 -19.14 -11.48 8.64
N LEU A 38 -18.68 -12.30 9.58
CA LEU A 38 -17.27 -12.70 9.67
C LEU A 38 -16.89 -13.86 8.74
N ASN A 39 -17.81 -14.40 7.94
CA ASN A 39 -17.49 -15.47 7.01
C ASN A 39 -16.79 -14.93 5.75
N GLU A 40 -15.49 -15.22 5.63
CA GLU A 40 -14.66 -14.75 4.52
C GLU A 40 -15.17 -15.16 3.14
N LYS A 41 -15.71 -16.39 3.00
CA LYS A 41 -16.26 -16.87 1.72
C LYS A 41 -17.48 -16.07 1.31
N PHE A 42 -18.33 -15.73 2.27
CA PHE A 42 -19.51 -14.91 2.04
C PHE A 42 -19.11 -13.51 1.59
N ILE A 43 -18.19 -12.86 2.30
CA ILE A 43 -17.68 -11.53 1.94
C ILE A 43 -17.03 -11.54 0.55
N MET A 44 -16.23 -12.55 0.21
CA MET A 44 -15.65 -12.68 -1.13
C MET A 44 -16.72 -12.76 -2.23
N ILE A 45 -17.81 -13.51 -2.02
CA ILE A 45 -18.93 -13.55 -2.97
C ILE A 45 -19.56 -12.17 -3.13
N ILE A 46 -19.77 -11.44 -2.04
CA ILE A 46 -20.33 -10.08 -2.09
C ILE A 46 -19.40 -9.11 -2.81
N ILE A 47 -18.08 -9.24 -2.65
CA ILE A 47 -17.09 -8.46 -3.41
C ILE A 47 -17.23 -8.75 -4.91
N CYS A 48 -17.34 -10.02 -5.32
CA CYS A 48 -17.54 -10.39 -6.72
C CYS A 48 -18.85 -9.82 -7.28
N ILE A 49 -19.96 -9.93 -6.53
CA ILE A 49 -21.25 -9.37 -6.93
C ILE A 49 -21.15 -7.84 -7.07
N ASN A 50 -20.55 -7.16 -6.09
CA ASN A 50 -20.37 -5.71 -6.12
C ASN A 50 -19.53 -5.30 -7.33
N ALA A 51 -18.48 -6.04 -7.69
CA ALA A 51 -17.68 -5.76 -8.88
C ALA A 51 -18.48 -5.89 -10.19
N VAL A 52 -19.34 -6.90 -10.32
CA VAL A 52 -20.23 -7.05 -11.48
C VAL A 52 -21.23 -5.89 -11.57
N ILE A 53 -21.80 -5.47 -10.43
CA ILE A 53 -22.70 -4.31 -10.36
C ILE A 53 -21.99 -3.05 -10.85
N ILE A 54 -20.79 -2.77 -10.35
CA ILE A 54 -20.05 -1.56 -10.75
C ILE A 54 -19.66 -1.63 -12.24
N PHE A 55 -19.23 -2.80 -12.73
CA PHE A 55 -18.93 -2.99 -14.15
C PHE A 55 -20.17 -2.72 -15.03
N TRP A 56 -21.34 -3.20 -14.63
CA TRP A 56 -22.59 -2.95 -15.35
C TRP A 56 -22.98 -1.47 -15.31
N GLN A 57 -22.81 -0.83 -14.16
CA GLN A 57 -23.12 0.59 -13.95
C GLN A 57 -22.31 1.50 -14.87
N GLU A 58 -21.01 1.20 -15.05
CA GLU A 58 -20.13 2.01 -15.90
C GLU A 58 -20.25 1.66 -17.40
N SER A 59 -20.62 0.42 -17.75
CA SER A 59 -20.74 -0.01 -19.15
C SER A 59 -22.10 0.28 -19.79
N ALA A 60 -23.20 0.04 -19.06
CA ALA A 60 -24.58 0.19 -19.56
C ALA A 60 -25.31 1.42 -19.01
N GLY A 61 -24.64 2.19 -18.12
CA GLY A 61 -25.20 3.34 -17.44
C GLY A 61 -25.80 2.99 -16.07
N ALA A 62 -25.79 3.98 -15.17
CA ALA A 62 -26.33 3.82 -13.83
C ALA A 62 -27.85 3.82 -13.84
N THR A 63 -28.44 2.75 -13.28
CA THR A 63 -29.87 2.66 -13.02
C THR A 63 -30.13 2.75 -11.51
N PRO A 64 -31.27 3.31 -11.07
CA PRO A 64 -31.60 3.39 -9.65
C PRO A 64 -31.57 2.03 -8.95
N VAL A 65 -31.90 0.95 -9.67
CA VAL A 65 -31.86 -0.42 -9.14
C VAL A 65 -30.42 -0.84 -8.82
N LEU A 66 -29.47 -0.56 -9.71
CA LEU A 66 -28.05 -0.88 -9.49
C LEU A 66 -27.46 -0.06 -8.33
N ASP A 67 -27.85 1.22 -8.22
CA ASP A 67 -27.42 2.08 -7.11
C ASP A 67 -27.91 1.55 -5.75
N VAL A 68 -29.13 1.01 -5.69
CA VAL A 68 -29.63 0.33 -4.48
C VAL A 68 -28.77 -0.89 -4.14
N PHE A 69 -28.49 -1.76 -5.12
CA PHE A 69 -27.69 -2.96 -4.86
C PHE A 69 -26.25 -2.62 -4.43
N ASP A 70 -25.63 -1.63 -5.04
CA ASP A 70 -24.29 -1.16 -4.65
C ASP A 70 -24.28 -0.54 -3.25
N ALA A 71 -25.31 0.24 -2.89
CA ALA A 71 -25.48 0.77 -1.54
C ALA A 71 -25.66 -0.37 -0.51
N LEU A 72 -26.42 -1.41 -0.84
CA LEU A 72 -26.60 -2.60 0.00
C LEU A 72 -25.28 -3.35 0.21
N CYS A 73 -24.49 -3.58 -0.85
CA CYS A 73 -23.16 -4.17 -0.72
C CYS A 73 -22.27 -3.34 0.20
N THR A 74 -22.24 -2.02 0.02
CA THR A 74 -21.46 -1.11 0.87
C THR A 74 -21.91 -1.17 2.34
N LEU A 75 -23.20 -1.28 2.60
CA LEU A 75 -23.75 -1.42 3.95
C LEU A 75 -23.33 -2.75 4.61
N ILE A 76 -23.30 -3.85 3.85
CA ILE A 76 -22.78 -5.14 4.32
C ILE A 76 -21.31 -5.00 4.74
N PHE A 77 -20.47 -4.34 3.93
CA PHE A 77 -19.05 -4.12 4.27
C PHE A 77 -18.86 -3.22 5.49
N VAL A 78 -19.68 -2.18 5.67
CA VAL A 78 -19.68 -1.38 6.91
C VAL A 78 -20.02 -2.25 8.11
N GLY A 79 -21.02 -3.14 7.98
CA GLY A 79 -21.38 -4.11 9.00
C GLY A 79 -20.24 -5.07 9.34
N GLU A 80 -19.56 -5.61 8.32
CA GLU A 80 -18.36 -6.44 8.46
C GLU A 80 -17.25 -5.70 9.22
N MET A 81 -16.92 -4.47 8.83
CA MET A 81 -15.89 -3.65 9.48
C MET A 81 -16.20 -3.46 10.97
N ILE A 82 -17.43 -3.08 11.31
CA ILE A 82 -17.85 -2.90 12.70
C ILE A 82 -17.76 -4.21 13.48
N ALA A 83 -18.18 -5.32 12.89
CA ALA A 83 -18.10 -6.64 13.53
C ALA A 83 -16.64 -7.05 13.79
N LYS A 84 -15.73 -6.84 12.82
CA LYS A 84 -14.30 -7.10 12.96
C LYS A 84 -13.66 -6.20 14.02
N GLN A 85 -13.98 -4.90 14.04
CA GLN A 85 -13.47 -3.98 15.07
C GLN A 85 -13.93 -4.38 16.47
N ARG A 86 -15.17 -4.87 16.64
CA ARG A 86 -15.66 -5.37 17.92
C ARG A 86 -15.01 -6.68 18.36
N LYS A 87 -14.67 -7.56 17.42
CA LYS A 87 -14.05 -8.87 17.70
C LYS A 87 -12.55 -8.75 18.02
N PHE A 88 -11.81 -8.02 17.20
CA PHE A 88 -10.35 -7.91 17.33
C PHE A 88 -9.93 -6.73 18.21
N GLY A 89 -10.83 -5.80 18.51
CA GLY A 89 -10.52 -4.52 19.13
C GLY A 89 -10.08 -3.49 18.08
N PHE A 90 -10.37 -2.20 18.34
CA PHE A 90 -10.13 -1.11 17.39
C PHE A 90 -8.66 -1.05 16.97
N VAL A 91 -7.73 -1.04 17.93
CA VAL A 91 -6.29 -0.93 17.65
C VAL A 91 -5.77 -2.12 16.82
N ASN A 92 -6.20 -3.34 17.15
CA ASN A 92 -5.72 -4.54 16.47
C ASN A 92 -6.27 -4.65 15.04
N TYR A 93 -7.49 -4.19 14.80
CA TYR A 93 -8.09 -4.12 13.47
C TYR A 93 -7.25 -3.24 12.53
N TRP A 94 -6.85 -2.03 12.98
CA TRP A 94 -6.07 -1.09 12.17
C TRP A 94 -4.59 -1.46 12.03
N LYS A 95 -4.03 -2.27 12.93
CA LYS A 95 -2.67 -2.82 12.79
C LYS A 95 -2.58 -3.94 11.77
N ASN A 96 -3.66 -4.68 11.54
CA ASN A 96 -3.69 -5.77 10.57
C ASN A 96 -3.84 -5.20 9.15
N GLY A 97 -2.83 -5.39 8.29
CA GLY A 97 -2.77 -4.80 6.94
C GLY A 97 -4.02 -5.03 6.07
N PRO A 98 -4.43 -6.29 5.82
CA PRO A 98 -5.66 -6.61 5.08
C PRO A 98 -6.96 -5.99 5.63
N ASN A 99 -7.05 -5.85 6.95
CA ASN A 99 -8.20 -5.22 7.60
C ASN A 99 -8.14 -3.68 7.49
N CYS A 100 -6.96 -3.10 7.68
CA CYS A 100 -6.73 -1.66 7.54
C CYS A 100 -7.06 -1.17 6.13
N PHE A 101 -6.59 -1.87 5.10
CA PHE A 101 -6.86 -1.53 3.69
C PHE A 101 -8.35 -1.47 3.37
N ASP A 102 -9.12 -2.46 3.83
CA ASP A 102 -10.56 -2.50 3.63
C ASP A 102 -11.32 -1.47 4.46
N GLY A 103 -10.89 -1.25 5.70
CA GLY A 103 -11.37 -0.15 6.53
C GLY A 103 -11.19 1.20 5.84
N LEU A 104 -10.03 1.44 5.21
CA LEU A 104 -9.77 2.66 4.43
C LEU A 104 -10.71 2.78 3.22
N ILE A 105 -10.90 1.70 2.45
CA ILE A 105 -11.83 1.73 1.30
C ILE A 105 -13.27 1.98 1.77
N ILE A 106 -13.69 1.37 2.87
CA ILE A 106 -15.01 1.57 3.45
C ILE A 106 -15.18 3.03 3.87
N LEU A 107 -14.20 3.60 4.60
CA LEU A 107 -14.20 5.01 4.99
C LEU A 107 -14.29 5.95 3.77
N LEU A 108 -13.51 5.69 2.71
CA LEU A 108 -13.58 6.46 1.46
C LEU A 108 -14.94 6.35 0.77
N SER A 109 -15.66 5.24 0.98
CA SER A 109 -16.99 5.01 0.40
C SER A 109 -18.16 5.53 1.25
N LEU A 110 -17.93 5.94 2.50
CA LEU A 110 -18.98 6.46 3.38
C LEU A 110 -19.60 7.76 2.89
N PRO A 111 -18.85 8.76 2.39
CA PRO A 111 -19.45 10.00 1.93
C PRO A 111 -20.43 9.81 0.77
N SER A 112 -20.12 8.90 -0.16
CA SER A 112 -21.04 8.62 -1.28
C SER A 112 -22.31 7.89 -0.81
N LEU A 113 -22.18 6.96 0.14
CA LEU A 113 -23.33 6.29 0.75
C LEU A 113 -24.19 7.27 1.57
N ALA A 114 -23.58 8.16 2.35
CA ALA A 114 -24.28 9.18 3.12
C ALA A 114 -25.06 10.13 2.22
N MET A 115 -24.48 10.54 1.09
CA MET A 115 -25.16 11.38 0.10
C MET A 115 -26.37 10.67 -0.53
N TYR A 116 -26.26 9.37 -0.78
CA TYR A 116 -27.36 8.57 -1.35
C TYR A 116 -28.53 8.43 -0.36
N ILE A 117 -28.24 8.18 0.92
CA ILE A 117 -29.28 7.96 1.95
C ILE A 117 -29.88 9.29 2.45
N LEU A 118 -29.08 10.37 2.48
CA LEU A 118 -29.48 11.68 3.00
C LEU A 118 -29.32 12.78 1.94
N PRO A 119 -30.11 12.75 0.84
CA PRO A 119 -29.95 13.66 -0.30
C PRO A 119 -30.23 15.15 0.00
N GLY A 120 -30.67 15.50 1.22
CA GLY A 120 -30.94 16.88 1.65
C GLY A 120 -29.95 17.46 2.65
N LEU A 121 -29.02 16.65 3.18
CA LEU A 121 -28.10 17.10 4.25
C LEU A 121 -26.86 17.83 3.71
N PHE A 122 -26.53 17.60 2.43
CA PHE A 122 -25.33 18.12 1.80
C PHE A 122 -25.72 19.04 0.63
N PRO A 123 -25.57 20.37 0.76
CA PRO A 123 -25.82 21.28 -0.37
C PRO A 123 -24.86 20.97 -1.52
N ASN A 124 -25.29 21.17 -2.77
CA ASN A 124 -24.51 20.90 -4.00
C ASN A 124 -23.21 21.74 -4.08
N LEU A 125 -22.23 21.42 -3.25
CA LEU A 125 -20.90 22.00 -3.25
C LEU A 125 -20.01 21.24 -4.23
N SER A 126 -19.14 21.95 -4.94
CA SER A 126 -18.20 21.34 -5.90
C SER A 126 -17.31 20.26 -5.28
N PHE A 127 -17.07 20.31 -3.97
CA PHE A 127 -16.37 19.27 -3.22
C PHE A 127 -17.12 17.92 -3.23
N LEU A 128 -18.46 17.92 -3.24
CA LEU A 128 -19.26 16.70 -3.29
C LEU A 128 -19.12 15.95 -4.62
N LEU A 129 -18.79 16.65 -5.72
CA LEU A 129 -18.46 15.99 -6.99
C LEU A 129 -17.19 15.15 -6.86
N VAL A 130 -16.19 15.64 -6.14
CA VAL A 130 -14.95 14.90 -5.87
C VAL A 130 -15.23 13.67 -4.99
N LEU A 131 -16.09 13.80 -3.98
CA LEU A 131 -16.49 12.68 -3.12
C LEU A 131 -17.21 11.55 -3.90
N ARG A 132 -17.91 11.87 -4.98
CA ARG A 132 -18.51 10.86 -5.87
C ARG A 132 -17.45 10.02 -6.58
N MET A 133 -16.29 10.60 -6.88
CA MET A 133 -15.18 9.86 -7.50
C MET A 133 -14.61 8.79 -6.57
N PHE A 134 -14.73 8.95 -5.25
CA PHE A 134 -14.25 7.94 -4.30
C PHE A 134 -14.95 6.59 -4.39
N ARG A 135 -16.12 6.51 -5.04
CA ARG A 135 -16.73 5.22 -5.37
C ARG A 135 -15.81 4.33 -6.21
N ILE A 136 -14.90 4.91 -7.00
CA ILE A 136 -13.91 4.15 -7.78
C ILE A 136 -13.01 3.30 -6.86
N PHE A 137 -12.79 3.74 -5.62
CA PHE A 137 -11.97 2.99 -4.68
C PHE A 137 -12.60 1.64 -4.30
N ARG A 138 -13.92 1.48 -4.49
CA ARG A 138 -14.61 0.20 -4.25
C ARG A 138 -14.09 -0.91 -5.16
N PHE A 139 -13.61 -0.59 -6.37
CA PHE A 139 -12.97 -1.58 -7.23
C PHE A 139 -11.72 -2.18 -6.59
N PHE A 140 -10.99 -1.43 -5.75
CA PHE A 140 -9.84 -1.99 -5.04
C PHE A 140 -10.23 -3.07 -4.03
N ARG A 141 -11.51 -3.27 -3.68
CA ARG A 141 -11.92 -4.44 -2.89
C ARG A 141 -11.62 -5.75 -3.61
N LEU A 142 -11.59 -5.76 -4.96
CA LEU A 142 -11.20 -6.92 -5.76
C LEU A 142 -9.79 -7.43 -5.45
N VAL A 143 -8.92 -6.56 -4.92
CA VAL A 143 -7.57 -6.92 -4.48
C VAL A 143 -7.61 -8.03 -3.41
N ARG A 144 -8.70 -8.12 -2.62
CA ARG A 144 -8.90 -9.21 -1.65
C ARG A 144 -9.11 -10.58 -2.26
N LEU A 145 -9.44 -10.68 -3.55
CA LEU A 145 -9.58 -11.96 -4.23
C LEU A 145 -8.23 -12.65 -4.44
N PHE A 146 -7.13 -11.90 -4.37
CA PHE A 146 -5.79 -12.42 -4.55
C PHE A 146 -5.23 -12.94 -3.21
N PRO A 147 -5.06 -14.27 -3.05
CA PRO A 147 -4.42 -14.80 -1.85
C PRO A 147 -2.96 -14.34 -1.78
N GLY A 148 -2.51 -13.93 -0.60
CA GLY A 148 -1.13 -13.48 -0.38
C GLY A 148 -0.81 -12.06 -0.85
N ILE A 149 -1.81 -11.24 -1.16
CA ILE A 149 -1.58 -9.83 -1.55
C ILE A 149 -0.87 -9.02 -0.46
N ASP A 150 -1.10 -9.35 0.82
CA ASP A 150 -0.42 -8.73 1.95
C ASP A 150 1.10 -8.98 1.93
N VAL A 151 1.51 -10.16 1.47
CA VAL A 151 2.92 -10.50 1.24
C VAL A 151 3.49 -9.67 0.12
N ILE A 152 2.74 -9.52 -0.98
CA ILE A 152 3.16 -8.72 -2.14
C ILE A 152 3.37 -7.25 -1.73
N PHE A 153 2.39 -6.63 -1.07
CA PHE A 153 2.54 -5.25 -0.61
C PHE A 153 3.66 -5.08 0.40
N ARG A 154 3.79 -6.01 1.36
CA ARG A 154 4.89 -5.97 2.33
C ARG A 154 6.25 -6.01 1.64
N ASN A 155 6.43 -6.94 0.71
CA ASN A 155 7.68 -7.08 -0.05
C ASN A 155 7.95 -5.86 -0.92
N PHE A 156 6.90 -5.29 -1.54
CA PHE A 156 7.02 -4.05 -2.31
C PHE A 156 7.49 -2.88 -1.44
N PHE A 157 6.86 -2.66 -0.27
CA PHE A 157 7.27 -1.58 0.64
C PHE A 157 8.66 -1.82 1.24
N LEU A 158 9.04 -3.07 1.47
CA LEU A 158 10.37 -3.44 1.91
C LEU A 158 11.42 -3.09 0.84
N ALA A 159 11.21 -3.50 -0.41
CA ALA A 159 12.07 -3.16 -1.54
C ALA A 159 12.14 -1.64 -1.76
N LEU A 160 11.01 -0.93 -1.64
CA LEU A 160 10.96 0.53 -1.74
C LEU A 160 11.74 1.20 -0.60
N ARG A 161 11.63 0.70 0.63
CA ARG A 161 12.39 1.21 1.78
C ARG A 161 13.90 1.00 1.60
N GLN A 162 14.32 -0.15 1.09
CA GLN A 162 15.72 -0.47 0.83
C GLN A 162 16.31 0.40 -0.28
N SER A 163 15.54 0.65 -1.34
CA SER A 163 15.96 1.44 -2.49
C SER A 163 15.69 2.94 -2.37
N TYR A 164 15.01 3.39 -1.31
CA TYR A 164 14.58 4.78 -1.13
C TYR A 164 15.72 5.79 -1.28
N GLY A 165 16.90 5.51 -0.71
CA GLY A 165 18.06 6.40 -0.79
C GLY A 165 18.55 6.61 -2.23
N ILE A 166 18.58 5.55 -3.03
CA ILE A 166 19.01 5.61 -4.43
C ILE A 166 17.97 6.30 -5.29
N MET A 167 16.69 5.96 -5.10
CA MET A 167 15.59 6.62 -5.80
C MET A 167 15.58 8.13 -5.51
N LEU A 168 15.81 8.52 -4.26
CA LEU A 168 15.90 9.93 -3.86
C LEU A 168 17.11 10.62 -4.50
N SER A 169 18.29 10.00 -4.49
CA SER A 169 19.48 10.52 -5.16
C SER A 169 19.26 10.73 -6.66
N TYR A 170 18.61 9.77 -7.33
CA TYR A 170 18.29 9.92 -8.74
C TYR A 170 17.27 11.04 -8.99
N PHE A 171 16.24 11.15 -8.15
CA PHE A 171 15.29 12.24 -8.22
C PHE A 171 15.96 13.61 -8.07
N VAL A 172 16.98 13.74 -7.21
CA VAL A 172 17.79 14.96 -7.09
C VAL A 172 18.56 15.25 -8.38
N ILE A 173 19.12 14.24 -9.05
CA ILE A 173 19.79 14.41 -10.35
C ILE A 173 18.79 14.89 -11.42
N VAL A 174 17.60 14.29 -11.49
CA VAL A 174 16.51 14.74 -12.38
C VAL A 174 16.16 16.21 -12.11
N LEU A 175 16.01 16.58 -10.84
CA LEU A 175 15.71 17.95 -10.43
C LEU A 175 16.82 18.93 -10.87
N ALA A 176 18.09 18.55 -10.68
CA ALA A 176 19.22 19.39 -11.07
C ALA A 176 19.23 19.65 -12.58
N PHE A 177 19.09 18.61 -13.40
CA PHE A 177 19.02 18.78 -14.86
C PHE A 177 17.76 19.55 -15.29
N ALA A 178 16.62 19.31 -14.65
CA ALA A 178 15.39 20.05 -14.93
C ALA A 178 15.55 21.55 -14.68
N LEU A 179 16.17 21.94 -13.57
CA LEU A 179 16.43 23.35 -13.27
C LEU A 179 17.44 23.96 -14.25
N ILE A 180 18.50 23.23 -14.61
CA ILE A 180 19.47 23.70 -15.62
C ILE A 180 18.77 23.93 -16.96
N SER A 181 18.00 22.94 -17.45
CA SER A 181 17.28 23.06 -18.72
C SER A 181 16.17 24.12 -18.68
N CYS A 182 15.50 24.32 -17.54
CA CYS A 182 14.55 25.42 -17.32
C CYS A 182 15.23 26.78 -17.53
N CYS A 183 16.36 27.01 -16.85
CA CYS A 183 17.11 28.25 -16.96
C CYS A 183 17.66 28.48 -18.38
N MET A 184 18.05 27.42 -19.09
CA MET A 184 18.63 27.54 -20.44
C MET A 184 17.59 27.69 -21.54
N PHE A 185 16.46 26.99 -21.45
CA PHE A 185 15.53 26.80 -22.56
C PHE A 185 14.10 27.32 -22.30
N SER A 186 13.83 27.93 -21.15
CA SER A 186 12.51 28.51 -20.82
C SER A 186 12.00 29.50 -21.87
N SER A 187 12.88 30.32 -22.46
CA SER A 187 12.50 31.26 -23.53
C SER A 187 12.34 30.61 -24.90
N ALA A 188 13.11 29.54 -25.19
CA ALA A 188 13.12 28.88 -26.51
C ALA A 188 11.96 27.90 -26.65
N SER A 189 11.63 27.16 -25.59
CA SER A 189 10.48 26.27 -25.55
C SER A 189 9.77 26.34 -24.17
N PRO A 190 8.88 27.34 -24.00
CA PRO A 190 8.13 27.50 -22.75
C PRO A 190 7.21 26.32 -22.44
N GLU A 191 6.76 25.57 -23.44
CA GLU A 191 5.92 24.38 -23.27
C GLU A 191 6.63 23.29 -22.45
N PHE A 192 7.91 23.05 -22.74
CA PHE A 192 8.69 22.02 -22.08
C PHE A 192 9.48 22.52 -20.86
N PHE A 193 9.95 23.77 -20.90
CA PHE A 193 10.91 24.30 -19.93
C PHE A 193 10.46 25.61 -19.26
N GLY A 194 9.21 26.03 -19.42
CA GLY A 194 8.73 27.33 -18.93
C GLY A 194 8.67 27.45 -17.40
N THR A 195 8.51 26.34 -16.68
CA THR A 195 8.53 26.31 -15.21
C THR A 195 9.36 25.12 -14.69
N PRO A 196 9.83 25.16 -13.43
CA PRO A 196 10.51 24.01 -12.84
C PRO A 196 9.68 22.72 -12.88
N TRP A 197 8.36 22.80 -12.66
CA TRP A 197 7.47 21.64 -12.69
C TRP A 197 7.35 21.00 -14.08
N THR A 198 7.17 21.83 -15.12
CA THR A 198 7.14 21.36 -16.52
C THR A 198 8.50 20.79 -16.93
N SER A 199 9.59 21.41 -16.50
CA SER A 199 10.95 20.93 -16.78
C SER A 199 11.26 19.59 -16.11
N ILE A 200 10.81 19.37 -14.88
CA ILE A 200 10.97 18.07 -14.18
C ILE A 200 10.26 16.97 -14.97
N TYR A 201 9.03 17.23 -15.42
CA TYR A 201 8.28 16.29 -16.24
C TYR A 201 8.99 16.03 -17.59
N THR A 202 9.48 17.07 -18.27
CA THR A 202 10.22 16.94 -19.52
C THR A 202 11.51 16.14 -19.37
N ILE A 203 12.33 16.40 -18.34
CA ILE A 203 13.54 15.62 -18.09
C ILE A 203 13.21 14.17 -17.72
N PHE A 204 12.14 13.94 -16.95
CA PHE A 204 11.67 12.59 -16.65
C PHE A 204 11.27 11.83 -17.94
N ARG A 205 10.55 12.48 -18.87
CA ARG A 205 10.23 11.92 -20.20
C ARG A 205 11.49 11.57 -21.00
N LEU A 206 12.46 12.49 -21.03
CA LEU A 206 13.75 12.24 -21.69
C LEU A 206 14.48 11.05 -21.07
N PHE A 207 14.54 10.95 -19.74
CA PHE A 207 15.23 9.84 -19.08
C PHE A 207 14.51 8.50 -19.25
N THR A 208 13.19 8.52 -19.49
CA THR A 208 12.40 7.34 -19.86
C THR A 208 12.38 7.07 -21.37
N ILE A 209 13.16 7.83 -22.16
CA ILE A 209 13.31 7.71 -23.62
C ILE A 209 12.00 8.04 -24.37
N GLU A 210 11.05 8.73 -23.71
CA GLU A 210 9.82 9.19 -24.34
C GLU A 210 10.04 10.56 -24.99
N GLY A 211 9.72 10.68 -26.28
CA GLY A 211 9.86 11.95 -27.01
C GLY A 211 11.32 12.44 -27.14
N TRP A 212 12.29 11.52 -27.14
CA TRP A 212 13.73 11.82 -27.07
C TRP A 212 14.27 12.68 -28.23
N TYR A 213 13.60 12.67 -29.39
CA TYR A 213 13.93 13.52 -30.54
C TYR A 213 13.02 14.75 -30.65
N GLU A 214 11.78 14.66 -30.18
CA GLU A 214 10.76 15.73 -30.27
C GLU A 214 11.13 16.95 -29.42
N ILE A 215 11.58 16.71 -28.18
CA ILE A 215 11.93 17.80 -27.26
C ILE A 215 13.15 18.61 -27.77
N PRO A 216 14.26 17.97 -28.19
CA PRO A 216 15.39 18.72 -28.75
C PRO A 216 15.05 19.46 -30.04
N ASP A 217 14.20 18.87 -30.89
CA ASP A 217 13.76 19.52 -32.14
C ASP A 217 12.89 20.73 -31.87
N ALA A 218 11.94 20.65 -30.94
CA ALA A 218 11.11 21.79 -30.54
C ALA A 218 11.93 22.94 -29.92
N VAL A 219 12.96 22.61 -29.12
CA VAL A 219 13.89 23.63 -28.59
C VAL A 219 14.75 24.22 -29.70
N ALA A 220 15.20 23.40 -30.66
CA ALA A 220 16.01 23.82 -31.79
C ALA A 220 15.24 24.73 -32.76
N GLU A 221 13.95 24.50 -32.98
CA GLU A 221 13.08 25.38 -33.78
C GLU A 221 12.90 26.76 -33.15
N GLY A 222 12.92 26.84 -31.82
CA GLY A 222 12.93 28.10 -31.09
C GLY A 222 14.24 28.91 -31.22
N LEU A 223 15.29 28.33 -31.80
CA LEU A 223 16.61 28.96 -31.96
C LEU A 223 16.84 29.38 -33.42
N SER A 224 17.07 30.67 -33.64
CA SER A 224 17.32 31.22 -34.99
C SER A 224 18.69 30.83 -35.58
N ILE A 225 19.57 30.17 -34.81
CA ILE A 225 20.98 29.94 -35.15
C ILE A 225 21.22 28.44 -35.41
N PRO A 226 21.62 28.02 -36.63
CA PRO A 226 21.80 26.61 -36.99
C PRO A 226 22.81 25.84 -36.13
N ILE A 227 23.89 26.51 -35.71
CA ILE A 227 24.93 25.91 -34.85
C ILE A 227 24.36 25.66 -33.45
N ALA A 228 23.59 26.61 -32.90
CA ALA A 228 22.96 26.46 -31.59
C ALA A 228 21.95 25.31 -31.58
N ALA A 229 21.14 25.19 -32.64
CA ALA A 229 20.21 24.06 -32.83
C ALA A 229 20.95 22.70 -32.79
N SER A 230 22.10 22.60 -33.46
CA SER A 230 22.92 21.38 -33.45
C SER A 230 23.49 21.09 -32.05
N LEU A 231 23.95 22.11 -31.33
CA LEU A 231 24.47 21.97 -29.96
C LEU A 231 23.38 21.53 -28.98
N VAL A 232 22.15 22.03 -29.13
CA VAL A 232 21.01 21.60 -28.30
C VAL A 232 20.71 20.12 -28.50
N ARG A 233 20.69 19.65 -29.75
CA ARG A 233 20.50 18.22 -30.05
C ARG A 233 21.60 17.36 -29.43
N ILE A 234 22.85 17.81 -29.48
CA ILE A 234 23.98 17.13 -28.85
C ILE A 234 23.82 17.12 -27.32
N TYR A 235 23.48 18.25 -26.72
CA TYR A 235 23.23 18.36 -25.27
C TYR A 235 22.18 17.35 -24.81
N PHE A 236 21.03 17.29 -25.47
CA PHE A 236 19.96 16.37 -25.10
C PHE A 236 20.31 14.91 -25.39
N SER A 237 21.06 14.63 -26.44
CA SER A 237 21.55 13.27 -26.73
C SER A 237 22.51 12.78 -25.64
N LEU A 238 23.43 13.64 -25.18
CA LEU A 238 24.34 13.31 -24.07
C LEU A 238 23.57 13.16 -22.75
N LEU A 239 22.59 14.04 -22.52
CA LEU A 239 21.71 13.99 -21.35
C LEU A 239 20.91 12.68 -21.31
N LEU A 240 20.40 12.22 -22.45
CA LEU A 240 19.72 10.93 -22.62
C LEU A 240 20.64 9.75 -22.29
N ILE A 241 21.87 9.75 -22.81
CA ILE A 241 22.83 8.68 -22.54
C ILE A 241 23.17 8.65 -21.05
N ALA A 242 23.49 9.80 -20.46
CA ALA A 242 23.93 9.89 -19.08
C ALA A 242 22.81 9.59 -18.08
N GLY A 243 21.66 10.26 -18.19
CA GLY A 243 20.58 10.17 -17.20
C GLY A 243 19.51 9.12 -17.53
N GLY A 244 19.24 8.92 -18.82
CA GLY A 244 18.30 7.89 -19.27
C GLY A 244 18.95 6.52 -19.29
N ILE A 245 19.83 6.25 -20.25
CA ILE A 245 20.39 4.91 -20.46
C ILE A 245 21.25 4.48 -19.26
N ILE A 246 22.29 5.25 -18.93
CA ILE A 246 23.23 4.90 -17.85
C ILE A 246 22.54 5.08 -16.49
N GLY A 247 21.85 6.21 -16.27
CA GLY A 247 21.16 6.50 -15.02
C GLY A 247 20.10 5.45 -14.66
N MET A 248 19.17 5.13 -15.56
CA MET A 248 18.16 4.10 -15.30
C MET A 248 18.78 2.71 -15.12
N SER A 249 19.81 2.37 -15.90
CA SER A 249 20.52 1.08 -15.74
C SER A 249 21.19 0.97 -14.39
N LEU A 250 21.80 2.05 -13.90
CA LEU A 250 22.41 2.10 -12.57
C LEU A 250 21.36 1.94 -11.47
N ILE A 251 20.24 2.66 -11.54
CA ILE A 251 19.15 2.50 -10.56
C ILE A 251 18.64 1.07 -10.54
N ASN A 252 18.37 0.49 -11.71
CA ASN A 252 17.89 -0.87 -11.81
C ASN A 252 18.89 -1.86 -11.21
N SER A 253 20.19 -1.67 -11.48
CA SER A 253 21.25 -2.49 -10.88
C SER A 253 21.23 -2.39 -9.36
N ILE A 254 21.23 -1.17 -8.81
CA ILE A 254 21.29 -0.99 -7.36
C ILE A 254 19.99 -1.46 -6.69
N PHE A 255 18.84 -1.28 -7.34
CA PHE A 255 17.56 -1.80 -6.87
C PHE A 255 17.60 -3.34 -6.76
N VAL A 256 18.14 -4.01 -7.79
CA VAL A 256 18.33 -5.46 -7.78
C VAL A 256 19.32 -5.86 -6.68
N ASP A 257 20.45 -5.18 -6.54
CA ASP A 257 21.45 -5.46 -5.51
C ASP A 257 20.87 -5.30 -4.10
N ALA A 258 20.06 -4.26 -3.86
CA ALA A 258 19.39 -4.04 -2.59
C ALA A 258 18.39 -5.16 -2.26
N MET A 259 17.62 -5.61 -3.25
CA MET A 259 16.66 -6.71 -3.09
C MET A 259 17.35 -8.07 -2.89
N VAL A 260 18.49 -8.31 -3.55
CA VAL A 260 19.28 -9.54 -3.39
C VAL A 260 20.03 -9.55 -2.06
N SER A 261 20.54 -8.41 -1.59
CA SER A 261 21.28 -8.32 -0.32
C SER A 261 20.42 -8.72 0.87
N ASP A 262 19.16 -8.25 0.91
CA ASP A 262 18.24 -8.58 2.01
C ASP A 262 17.92 -10.08 2.06
N ASN A 263 17.72 -10.71 0.90
CA ASN A 263 17.50 -12.15 0.82
C ASN A 263 18.78 -12.96 1.15
N ASN A 264 19.97 -12.43 0.84
CA ASN A 264 21.23 -13.06 1.19
C ASN A 264 21.54 -13.02 2.69
N ASP A 265 21.19 -11.94 3.39
CA ASP A 265 21.43 -11.81 4.82
C ASP A 265 20.61 -12.83 5.62
N ASP A 266 19.34 -13.05 5.24
CA ASP A 266 18.49 -14.09 5.82
C ASP A 266 19.02 -15.50 5.55
N VAL A 267 19.45 -15.79 4.31
CA VAL A 267 20.06 -17.08 3.94
C VAL A 267 21.35 -17.32 4.72
N LYS A 268 22.18 -16.28 4.90
CA LYS A 268 23.44 -16.35 5.65
C LYS A 268 23.20 -16.63 7.14
N SER A 269 22.17 -16.01 7.73
CA SER A 269 21.74 -16.31 9.10
C SER A 269 21.35 -17.78 9.25
N GLN A 270 20.51 -18.30 8.35
CA GLN A 270 20.08 -19.71 8.39
C GLN A 270 21.24 -20.69 8.22
N LEU A 271 22.19 -20.39 7.33
CA LEU A 271 23.41 -21.19 7.16
C LEU A 271 24.23 -21.24 8.45
N SER A 272 24.44 -20.08 9.11
CA SER A 272 25.19 -20.03 10.37
C SER A 272 24.51 -20.82 11.50
N GLU A 273 23.18 -20.83 11.57
CA GLU A 273 22.44 -21.65 12.52
C GLU A 273 22.57 -23.16 12.21
N MET A 274 22.56 -23.54 10.93
CA MET A 274 22.75 -24.92 10.52
C MET A 274 24.18 -25.41 10.83
N GLU A 275 25.20 -24.59 10.56
CA GLU A 275 26.60 -24.90 10.92
C GLU A 275 26.73 -25.11 12.43
N ALA A 276 26.16 -24.22 13.25
CA ALA A 276 26.17 -24.36 14.71
C ALA A 276 25.52 -25.68 15.18
N LYS A 277 24.38 -26.07 14.58
CA LYS A 277 23.72 -27.35 14.89
C LYS A 277 24.54 -28.56 14.45
N ILE A 278 25.23 -28.47 13.32
CA ILE A 278 26.12 -29.54 12.84
C ILE A 278 27.30 -29.71 13.79
N ASP A 279 27.92 -28.61 14.25
CA ASP A 279 29.01 -28.65 15.22
C ASP A 279 28.57 -29.23 16.56
N GLU A 280 27.38 -28.85 17.04
CA GLU A 280 26.78 -29.41 18.25
C GLU A 280 26.55 -30.92 18.13
N LEU A 281 25.92 -31.38 17.03
CA LEU A 281 25.70 -32.80 16.76
C LEU A 281 27.02 -33.57 16.64
N THR A 282 28.05 -32.98 16.03
CA THR A 282 29.37 -33.57 15.88
C THR A 282 30.04 -33.75 17.24
N LYS A 283 29.91 -32.76 18.12
CA LYS A 283 30.41 -32.82 19.50
C LYS A 283 29.71 -33.92 20.31
N LEU A 284 28.38 -34.00 20.25
CA LEU A 284 27.60 -35.02 20.94
C LEU A 284 27.93 -36.44 20.46
N LEU A 285 28.12 -36.64 19.16
CA LEU A 285 28.54 -37.94 18.60
C LEU A 285 29.96 -38.33 19.02
N THR A 286 30.84 -37.36 19.18
CA THR A 286 32.22 -37.58 19.62
C THR A 286 32.26 -37.95 21.10
N GLU A 287 31.50 -37.24 21.94
CA GLU A 287 31.36 -37.57 23.37
C GLU A 287 30.72 -38.95 23.58
N LYS A 288 29.70 -39.30 22.78
CA LYS A 288 29.02 -40.61 22.87
C LYS A 288 29.85 -41.78 22.35
N LYS A 289 30.89 -41.55 21.54
CA LYS A 289 31.87 -42.58 21.12
C LYS A 289 32.99 -42.79 22.14
N LEU A 290 33.17 -41.87 23.10
CA LEU A 290 34.19 -41.92 24.14
C LEU A 290 33.69 -42.58 25.45
N VAL A 291 32.41 -42.98 25.50
CA VAL A 291 31.77 -43.75 26.58
C VAL A 291 31.48 -45.16 26.08
#